data_AF-A0A7V0YFJ0-F1
#
_entry.id   AF-A0A7V0YFJ0-F1
#
_cell.length_a   1.000
_cell.length_b   1.000
_cell.length_c   1.000
_cell.angle_alpha   90.00
_cell.angle_beta   90.00
_cell.angle_gamma   90.00
#
_symmetry.space_group_name_H-M   'P 1'
#
loop_
_entity.id
_entity.type
_entity.pdbx_description
1 polymer ?
#
loop_
_entity_poly.entity_id
_entity_poly.type
_entity_poly.pdbx_seq_one_letter_code
_entity_poly.pdbx_strand_id
1 'polypeptide(L)'
;MGQLDLFRKKSIEQIKADAEEGIGEKISLRRTLGVFDLTMLGIAAIIGAGIFAMIGNAANKGGPAVILLFIFAAIACAFSALCYAEFASRIPIAGSAYTYAYASLGELIAWIIGWDLIVE
;
A
#
# COMPACT_ATOMS: atom_id res chain seq x y z
N MET A 1 -14.93 7.51 -30.87
CA MET A 1 -15.40 6.64 -29.77
C MET A 1 -14.21 5.76 -29.40
N GLY A 2 -13.37 6.25 -28.48
CA GLY A 2 -12.03 5.70 -28.24
C GLY A 2 -12.12 4.31 -27.62
N GLN A 3 -11.33 3.38 -28.16
CA GLN A 3 -11.20 2.01 -27.69
C GLN A 3 -10.76 2.02 -26.22
N LEU A 4 -11.63 1.56 -25.31
CA LEU A 4 -11.31 1.41 -23.90
C LEU A 4 -10.33 0.24 -23.78
N ASP A 5 -9.03 0.54 -23.78
CA ASP A 5 -8.00 -0.45 -23.46
C ASP A 5 -8.06 -0.76 -21.96
N LEU A 6 -8.92 -1.71 -21.56
CA LEU A 6 -9.07 -2.16 -20.17
C LEU A 6 -7.74 -2.59 -19.52
N PHE A 7 -6.73 -2.95 -20.31
CA PHE A 7 -5.41 -3.38 -19.83
C PHE A 7 -4.30 -2.35 -20.05
N ARG A 8 -4.65 -1.09 -20.35
CA ARG A 8 -3.65 -0.04 -20.53
C ARG A 8 -2.82 0.11 -19.26
N LYS A 9 -1.50 -0.03 -19.39
CA LYS A 9 -0.54 0.24 -18.31
C LYS A 9 -0.05 1.66 -18.47
N LYS A 10 0.06 2.38 -17.35
CA LYS A 10 0.72 3.68 -17.36
C LYS A 10 2.21 3.46 -17.27
N SER A 11 2.94 4.13 -18.15
CA SER A 11 4.40 4.13 -18.08
C SER A 11 4.86 4.76 -16.76
N ILE A 12 6.00 4.30 -16.25
CA ILE A 12 6.57 4.80 -14.98
C ILE A 12 6.93 6.29 -15.14
N GLU A 13 7.33 6.70 -16.34
CA GLU A 13 7.64 8.07 -16.73
C GLU A 13 6.43 8.97 -16.60
N GLN A 14 5.26 8.54 -17.11
CA GLN A 14 4.01 9.27 -16.96
C GLN A 14 3.53 9.30 -15.51
N ILE A 15 3.71 8.21 -14.75
CA ILE A 15 3.37 8.20 -13.32
C ILE A 15 4.21 9.22 -12.54
N LYS A 16 5.50 9.34 -12.85
CA LYS A 16 6.39 10.33 -12.24
C LYS A 16 6.03 11.76 -12.68
N ALA A 17 5.76 11.97 -13.96
CA ALA A 17 5.35 13.27 -14.47
C ALA A 17 4.08 13.77 -13.79
N ASP A 18 3.06 12.93 -13.66
CA ASP A 18 1.81 13.29 -12.97
C ASP A 18 2.02 13.55 -11.47
N ALA A 19 2.91 12.79 -10.83
CA ALA A 19 3.27 13.01 -9.43
C ALA A 19 4.02 14.34 -9.22
N GLU A 20 4.79 14.80 -10.21
CA GLU A 20 5.47 16.10 -10.20
C GLU A 20 4.55 17.26 -10.59
N GLU A 21 3.54 17.00 -11.44
CA GLU A 21 2.59 18.00 -11.90
C GLU A 21 1.56 18.37 -10.82
N GLY A 22 1.15 17.39 -10.00
CA GLY A 22 0.39 17.61 -8.77
C GLY A 22 -1.00 18.25 -8.95
N ILE A 23 -1.72 18.40 -7.84
CA ILE A 23 -3.02 19.09 -7.75
C ILE A 23 -2.78 20.47 -7.10
N GLY A 24 -2.22 21.43 -7.85
CA GLY A 24 -2.02 22.81 -7.37
C GLY A 24 -0.74 23.49 -7.87
N GLU A 25 -0.47 24.71 -7.39
CA GLU A 25 0.79 25.43 -7.66
C GLU A 25 2.00 24.55 -7.29
N LYS A 26 3.09 24.66 -8.07
CA LYS A 26 4.36 23.94 -7.92
C LYS A 26 5.04 24.18 -6.56
N ILE A 27 4.46 23.69 -5.49
CA ILE A 27 5.04 23.72 -4.15
C ILE A 27 5.69 22.36 -3.94
N SER A 28 6.98 22.25 -4.26
CA SER A 28 7.74 21.04 -3.98
C SER A 28 7.96 20.90 -2.48
N LEU A 29 7.49 19.79 -1.88
CA LEU A 29 7.78 19.48 -0.48
C LEU A 29 9.28 19.21 -0.28
N ARG A 30 9.86 19.79 0.77
CA ARG A 30 11.25 19.50 1.16
C ARG A 30 11.32 18.07 1.71
N ARG A 31 12.11 17.21 1.08
CA ARG A 31 12.35 15.84 1.56
C ARG A 31 13.25 15.86 2.81
N THR A 32 12.64 15.78 3.99
CA THR A 32 13.35 15.77 5.28
C THR A 32 13.22 14.45 6.04
N LEU A 33 12.27 13.59 5.67
CA LEU A 33 12.05 12.32 6.37
C LEU A 33 13.18 11.33 6.06
N GLY A 34 13.86 10.88 7.12
CA GLY A 34 14.85 9.82 7.06
C GLY A 34 14.25 8.43 7.29
N VAL A 35 15.11 7.41 7.32
CA VAL A 35 14.70 6.01 7.56
C VAL A 35 13.98 5.85 8.89
N PHE A 36 14.45 6.54 9.94
CA PHE A 36 13.85 6.47 11.26
C PHE A 36 12.43 7.06 11.27
N ASP A 37 12.25 8.24 10.65
CA ASP A 37 10.95 8.91 10.56
C ASP A 37 9.93 8.04 9.81
N LEU A 38 10.36 7.44 8.68
CA LEU A 38 9.52 6.55 7.88
C LEU A 38 9.18 5.25 8.62
N THR A 39 10.12 4.70 9.39
CA THR A 39 9.88 3.51 10.21
C THR A 39 8.87 3.81 11.31
N MET A 40 9.02 4.95 12.00
CA MET A 40 8.06 5.38 13.02
C MET A 40 6.67 5.63 12.44
N LEU A 41 6.60 6.24 11.25
CA LEU A 41 5.35 6.43 10.51
C LEU A 41 4.67 5.08 10.21
N GLY A 42 5.44 4.08 9.79
CA GLY A 42 4.92 2.73 9.55
C GLY A 42 4.38 2.06 10.83
N ILE A 43 5.12 2.14 11.93
CA ILE A 43 4.68 1.58 13.23
C ILE A 43 3.39 2.26 13.69
N ALA A 44 3.32 3.59 13.60
CA ALA A 44 2.13 4.35 13.97
C ALA A 44 0.91 4.02 13.10
N ALA A 45 1.11 3.74 11.80
CA ALA A 45 0.03 3.34 10.90
C ALA A 45 -0.47 1.90 11.16
N ILE A 46 0.41 0.99 11.59
CA ILE A 46 0.06 -0.43 11.84
C ILE A 46 -0.58 -0.63 13.20
N ILE A 47 -0.07 0.01 14.26
CA ILE A 47 -0.58 -0.15 15.63
C ILE A 47 -1.81 0.74 15.83
N GLY A 48 -2.96 0.26 15.34
CA GLY A 48 -4.26 0.93 15.46
C GLY A 48 -5.20 0.30 16.49
N ALA A 49 -6.44 0.78 16.55
CA ALA A 49 -7.49 0.25 17.43
C ALA A 49 -7.81 -1.24 17.17
N GLY A 50 -7.56 -1.73 15.96
CA GLY A 50 -7.88 -3.09 15.54
C GLY A 50 -7.21 -4.18 16.37
N ILE A 51 -5.94 -3.99 16.77
CA ILE A 51 -5.20 -5.00 17.56
C ILE A 51 -5.80 -5.17 18.96
N PHE A 52 -6.21 -4.07 19.59
CA PHE A 52 -6.80 -4.07 20.93
C PHE A 52 -8.21 -4.66 20.96
N ALA A 53 -8.99 -4.50 19.88
CA ALA A 53 -10.33 -5.05 19.78
C ALA A 53 -10.34 -6.53 19.33
N MET A 54 -9.48 -6.91 18.38
CA MET A 54 -9.53 -8.24 17.76
C MET A 54 -8.82 -9.33 18.55
N ILE A 55 -7.72 -9.03 19.26
CA ILE A 55 -6.97 -10.05 20.02
C ILE A 55 -7.88 -10.75 21.04
N GLY A 56 -8.68 -10.01 21.81
CA GLY A 56 -9.54 -10.57 22.84
C GLY A 56 -10.56 -11.55 22.26
N ASN A 57 -11.20 -11.18 21.15
CA ASN A 57 -12.17 -12.04 20.47
C ASN A 57 -11.48 -13.28 19.83
N ALA A 58 -10.31 -13.09 19.22
CA ALA A 58 -9.54 -14.17 18.62
C ALA A 58 -9.03 -15.17 19.67
N ALA A 59 -8.56 -14.69 20.82
CA ALA A 59 -8.13 -15.54 21.93
C ALA A 59 -9.31 -16.29 22.57
N ASN A 60 -10.45 -15.63 22.74
CA ASN A 60 -11.66 -16.26 23.29
C ASN A 60 -12.20 -17.37 22.38
N LYS A 61 -12.20 -17.17 21.05
CA LYS A 61 -12.67 -18.17 20.08
C LYS A 61 -11.64 -19.25 19.74
N GLY A 62 -10.37 -18.89 19.63
CA GLY A 62 -9.28 -19.76 19.18
C GLY A 62 -8.47 -20.41 20.31
N GLY A 63 -8.69 -20.01 21.57
CA GLY A 63 -7.96 -20.50 22.72
C GLY A 63 -6.47 -20.10 22.72
N PRO A 64 -5.64 -20.75 23.55
CA PRO A 64 -4.22 -20.39 23.70
C PRO A 64 -3.40 -20.60 22.42
N ALA A 65 -3.91 -21.38 21.45
CA ALA A 65 -3.28 -21.59 20.16
C ALA A 65 -3.32 -20.36 19.23
N VAL A 66 -4.04 -19.30 19.58
CA VAL A 66 -4.13 -18.06 18.78
C VAL A 66 -2.75 -17.45 18.49
N ILE A 67 -1.76 -17.65 19.37
CA ILE A 67 -0.38 -17.18 19.16
C ILE A 67 0.26 -17.82 17.92
N LEU A 68 -0.04 -19.09 17.63
CA LEU A 68 0.46 -19.77 16.44
C LEU A 68 -0.13 -19.14 15.18
N LEU A 69 -1.44 -18.81 15.20
CA LEU A 69 -2.09 -18.10 14.10
C LEU A 69 -1.46 -16.73 13.84
N PHE A 70 -1.12 -15.98 14.90
CA PHE A 70 -0.41 -14.70 14.76
C PHE A 70 0.99 -14.86 14.15
N ILE A 71 1.73 -15.93 14.49
CA ILE A 71 3.03 -16.21 13.88
C ILE A 71 2.86 -16.49 12.38
N PHE A 72 1.89 -17.33 12.00
CA PHE A 72 1.62 -17.61 10.58
C PHE A 72 1.18 -16.35 9.82
N ALA A 73 0.30 -15.54 10.40
CA ALA A 73 -0.11 -14.26 9.83
C ALA A 73 1.07 -13.29 9.67
N ALA A 74 1.94 -13.20 10.68
CA ALA A 74 3.14 -12.36 10.62
C ALA A 74 4.08 -12.76 9.47
N ILE A 75 4.26 -14.07 9.25
CA ILE A 75 5.07 -14.59 8.13
C ILE A 75 4.43 -14.21 6.78
N ALA A 76 3.11 -14.38 6.63
CA ALA A 76 2.40 -13.98 5.41
C ALA A 76 2.48 -12.46 5.15
N CYS A 77 2.33 -11.65 6.19
CA CYS A 77 2.52 -10.21 6.12
C CYS A 77 3.96 -9.82 5.77
N ALA A 78 4.95 -10.54 6.29
CA ALA A 78 6.37 -10.28 5.97
C ALA A 78 6.68 -10.51 4.49
N PHE A 79 6.18 -11.60 3.89
CA PHE A 79 6.32 -11.83 2.46
C PHE A 79 5.64 -10.74 1.63
N SER A 80 4.44 -10.33 2.04
CA SER A 80 3.72 -9.24 1.38
C SER A 80 4.52 -7.92 1.49
N ALA A 81 5.04 -7.59 2.67
CA ALA A 81 5.84 -6.40 2.90
C ALA A 81 7.12 -6.36 2.04
N LEU A 82 7.77 -7.51 1.82
CA LEU A 82 8.93 -7.60 0.93
C LEU A 82 8.57 -7.26 -0.53
N CYS A 83 7.44 -7.77 -1.03
CA CYS A 83 6.94 -7.40 -2.37
C CYS A 83 6.67 -5.89 -2.47
N TYR A 84 6.04 -5.31 -1.45
CA TYR A 84 5.79 -3.86 -1.40
C TYR A 84 7.07 -3.04 -1.31
N ALA A 85 8.08 -3.50 -0.56
CA ALA A 85 9.38 -2.85 -0.50
C ALA A 85 10.07 -2.84 -1.88
N GLU A 86 9.94 -3.93 -2.64
CA GLU A 86 10.44 -4.04 -3.99
C GLU A 86 9.77 -3.02 -4.93
N PHE A 87 8.45 -2.89 -4.88
CA PHE A 87 7.71 -1.91 -5.68
C PHE A 87 8.05 -0.48 -5.29
N ALA A 88 8.12 -0.17 -3.99
CA ALA A 88 8.47 1.15 -3.49
C ALA A 88 9.89 1.58 -3.92
N SER A 89 10.83 0.62 -4.00
CA SER A 89 12.20 0.90 -4.48
C SER A 89 12.26 1.22 -5.99
N ARG A 90 11.38 0.63 -6.81
CA ARG A 90 11.35 0.83 -8.26
C ARG A 90 10.52 2.04 -8.69
N ILE A 91 9.48 2.35 -7.93
CA ILE A 91 8.52 3.40 -8.25
C ILE A 91 8.50 4.40 -7.06
N PRO A 92 9.55 5.25 -6.91
CA PRO A 92 9.75 6.11 -5.74
C PRO A 92 8.89 7.39 -5.81
N ILE A 93 7.59 7.20 -5.88
CA ILE A 93 6.56 8.24 -5.88
C ILE A 93 5.60 8.00 -4.72
N ALA A 94 4.92 9.06 -4.28
CA ALA A 94 3.87 8.93 -3.28
C ALA A 94 2.68 8.15 -3.88
N GLY A 95 2.52 6.89 -3.46
CA GLY A 95 1.50 5.98 -3.98
C GLY A 95 1.38 4.71 -3.14
N SER A 96 0.27 3.99 -3.33
CA SER A 96 -0.03 2.71 -2.67
C SER A 96 -0.36 1.64 -3.72
N ALA A 97 -1.03 0.55 -3.33
CA ALA A 97 -1.32 -0.61 -4.17
C ALA A 97 -1.98 -0.27 -5.52
N TYR A 98 -2.86 0.74 -5.57
CA TYR A 98 -3.45 1.26 -6.80
C TYR A 98 -2.38 1.61 -7.85
N THR A 99 -1.39 2.41 -7.47
CA THR A 99 -0.37 2.91 -8.39
C THR A 99 0.54 1.79 -8.87
N TYR A 100 0.87 0.83 -7.98
CA TYR A 100 1.66 -0.34 -8.34
C TYR A 100 0.90 -1.29 -9.27
N ALA A 101 -0.40 -1.48 -9.06
CA ALA A 101 -1.26 -2.26 -9.94
C ALA A 101 -1.43 -1.60 -11.32
N TYR A 102 -1.55 -0.27 -11.38
CA TYR A 102 -1.66 0.47 -12.64
C TYR A 102 -0.38 0.34 -13.49
N ALA A 103 0.79 0.34 -12.85
CA ALA A 103 2.08 0.15 -13.53
C ALA A 103 2.29 -1.30 -14.02
N SER A 104 1.85 -2.30 -13.25
CA SER A 104 2.17 -3.71 -13.50
C SER A 104 1.09 -4.49 -14.25
N LEU A 105 -0.19 -4.31 -13.89
CA LEU A 105 -1.32 -5.15 -14.28
C LEU A 105 -2.31 -4.43 -15.22
N GLY A 106 -2.37 -3.10 -15.16
CA GLY A 106 -3.17 -2.26 -16.06
C GLY A 106 -4.43 -1.68 -15.42
N GLU A 107 -5.13 -0.88 -16.21
CA GLU A 107 -6.19 0.04 -15.77
C GLU A 107 -7.38 -0.64 -15.06
N LEU A 108 -7.89 -1.78 -15.57
CA LEU A 108 -9.02 -2.48 -14.94
C LEU A 108 -8.68 -2.99 -13.53
N ILE A 109 -7.53 -3.65 -13.38
CA ILE A 109 -7.12 -4.24 -12.09
C ILE A 109 -6.79 -3.13 -11.10
N ALA A 110 -6.12 -2.08 -11.57
CA ALA A 110 -5.88 -0.89 -10.76
C ALA A 110 -7.19 -0.25 -10.31
N TRP A 111 -8.19 -0.12 -11.19
CA TRP A 111 -9.50 0.43 -10.86
C TRP A 111 -10.21 -0.38 -9.77
N ILE A 112 -10.22 -1.72 -9.89
CA ILE A 112 -10.81 -2.60 -8.87
C ILE A 112 -10.13 -2.40 -7.51
N ILE A 113 -8.79 -2.43 -7.48
CA ILE A 113 -8.01 -2.21 -6.24
C ILE A 113 -8.24 -0.80 -5.69
N GLY A 114 -8.38 0.19 -6.56
CA GLY A 114 -8.68 1.57 -6.16
C GLY A 114 -10.02 1.69 -5.42
N TRP A 115 -11.05 0.98 -5.89
CA TRP A 115 -12.34 0.95 -5.19
C TRP A 115 -12.29 0.16 -3.89
N ASP A 116 -11.56 -0.95 -3.85
CA ASP A 116 -11.34 -1.74 -2.64
C ASP A 116 -10.71 -0.89 -1.52
N LEU A 117 -9.64 -0.16 -1.85
CA LEU A 117 -8.94 0.74 -0.92
C LEU A 117 -9.77 1.94 -0.42
N ILE A 118 -10.81 2.35 -1.15
CA ILE A 118 -11.72 3.44 -0.70
C ILE A 118 -12.71 2.92 0.36
N VAL A 119 -13.02 1.63 0.32
CA VAL A 119 -13.95 0.98 1.24
C VAL A 119 -13.27 0.57 2.54
N GLU A 120 -11.98 0.25 2.49
CA GLU A 120 -11.11 -0.08 3.64
C GLU A 120 -11.00 1.06 4.67
#